data_AF-W6P9E5-F1
#
_entry.id   AF-W6P9E5-F1
#
_cell.length_a   1.000
_cell.length_b   1.000
_cell.length_c   1.000
_cell.angle_alpha   90.00
_cell.angle_beta   90.00
_cell.angle_gamma   90.00
#
_symmetry.space_group_name_H-M   'P 1'
#
loop_
_entity.id
_entity.type
_entity.pdbx_description
1 polymer ?
#
loop_
_entity_poly.entity_id
_entity_poly.type
_entity_poly.pdbx_seq_one_letter_code
_entity_poly.pdbx_strand_id
1 'polypeptide(L)'
;MTYTAAADGTGTWEAPTAVSAPLLYTDAVAYFAYYPYTDALTTASVNNEQDIRNWLKTNKPLATDMLTKEVFTANDLMTATALPSLADADRGALVLNFKHEYALLVIKPMLMSPCIPPTGVTAYGYHAEARKWGIDRNVVQGGGDDFKMKINNRKASEMSDGTYRILTQATNTGSSIGCEYTTYDDDLGLCPVTATGSAISGGFQANTCYTLEVHCTSRTGSTAVERALQPGDFVYQHNGKIEIYPVDGAVDAGGKTPDYANAVGIVMTCDPTRMTDAGCNAKGWNHAYVMGLANISSGQKTLWMKNGHSLSTPYPYPPVADMNTAETYMNGYAETETMLGKTPLSDYPIFAALQQYRNDNAVPAGINRSPWFIPSIGQWFDVMITLCGKSPYDFVSVGEWGIWQSDNSQRIEMLGKANNYLAKIGTTFLMPSSPEEHEIGFWLTSHFANQGIWAFYGTDRSGVFAIESTYGNLENYDVPVAVARPFFAF
;
A
#
# COMPACT_ATOMS: atom_id res chain seq x y z
N MET A 1 -25.25 17.22 -29.36
CA MET A 1 -25.68 17.07 -27.95
C MET A 1 -24.60 17.67 -27.07
N THR A 2 -24.94 18.16 -25.88
CA THR A 2 -24.00 18.66 -24.86
C THR A 2 -23.93 17.64 -23.74
N TYR A 3 -22.72 17.28 -23.30
CA TYR A 3 -22.52 16.33 -22.21
C TYR A 3 -22.34 17.05 -20.88
N THR A 4 -23.08 16.60 -19.86
CA THR A 4 -22.93 17.01 -18.46
C THR A 4 -22.51 15.81 -17.63
N ALA A 5 -21.31 15.87 -17.05
CA ALA A 5 -20.80 14.83 -16.16
C ALA A 5 -21.39 14.97 -14.75
N ALA A 6 -21.77 13.85 -14.14
CA ALA A 6 -22.14 13.75 -12.73
C ALA A 6 -20.93 13.29 -11.89
N ALA A 7 -20.97 13.55 -10.58
CA ALA A 7 -19.87 13.22 -9.66
C ALA A 7 -19.65 11.71 -9.46
N ASP A 8 -20.66 10.89 -9.78
CA ASP A 8 -20.62 9.42 -9.68
C ASP A 8 -20.03 8.73 -10.93
N GLY A 9 -19.52 9.51 -11.89
CA GLY A 9 -18.95 9.00 -13.14
C GLY A 9 -19.99 8.73 -14.23
N THR A 10 -21.28 8.95 -13.98
CA THR A 10 -22.29 8.97 -15.03
C THR A 10 -22.34 10.33 -15.73
N GLY A 11 -23.07 10.43 -16.83
CA GLY A 11 -23.36 11.74 -17.40
C GLY A 11 -24.51 11.70 -18.38
N THR A 12 -25.05 12.88 -18.66
CA THR A 12 -26.26 13.05 -19.47
C THR A 12 -25.93 13.86 -20.71
N TRP A 13 -26.57 13.50 -21.82
CA TRP A 13 -26.45 14.21 -23.09
C TRP A 13 -27.74 14.99 -23.38
N GLU A 14 -27.64 16.30 -23.53
CA GLU A 14 -28.76 17.17 -23.89
C GLU A 14 -28.72 17.50 -25.38
N ALA A 15 -29.86 17.47 -26.05
CA ALA A 15 -29.93 17.86 -27.46
C ALA A 15 -29.69 19.37 -27.65
N PRO A 16 -29.05 19.82 -28.75
CA PRO A 16 -28.86 21.24 -29.01
C PRO A 16 -30.21 21.87 -29.38
N THR A 17 -30.80 22.63 -28.45
CA THR A 17 -32.08 23.37 -28.50
C THR A 17 -33.39 22.58 -28.37
N ALA A 18 -34.35 23.16 -27.63
CA ALA A 18 -35.72 22.66 -27.38
C ALA A 18 -36.60 22.48 -28.64
N VAL A 19 -36.05 22.69 -29.84
CA VAL A 19 -36.73 22.54 -31.15
C VAL A 19 -36.37 21.21 -31.83
N SER A 20 -35.37 20.47 -31.32
CA SER A 20 -35.16 19.09 -31.76
C SER A 20 -36.27 18.22 -31.20
N ALA A 21 -37.17 17.75 -32.07
CA ALA A 21 -38.20 16.79 -31.71
C ALA A 21 -37.56 15.58 -30.97
N PRO A 22 -38.26 14.99 -29.98
CA PRO A 22 -37.77 13.77 -29.33
C PRO A 22 -37.45 12.71 -30.39
N LEU A 23 -36.31 12.02 -30.23
CA LEU A 23 -35.98 10.88 -31.08
C LEU A 23 -37.04 9.80 -30.82
N LEU A 24 -37.97 9.63 -31.76
CA LEU A 24 -38.93 8.52 -31.72
C LEU A 24 -38.14 7.23 -31.94
N TYR A 25 -38.16 6.34 -30.96
CA TYR A 25 -37.39 5.10 -31.01
C TYR A 25 -38.26 3.91 -31.37
N THR A 26 -37.64 2.87 -31.93
CA THR A 26 -38.24 1.57 -32.16
C THR A 26 -37.48 0.53 -31.35
N ASP A 27 -38.20 -0.33 -30.64
CA ASP A 27 -37.63 -1.38 -29.77
C ASP A 27 -36.86 -2.47 -30.53
N ALA A 28 -37.09 -2.58 -31.84
CA ALA A 28 -36.51 -3.61 -32.70
C ALA A 28 -35.16 -3.24 -33.36
N VAL A 29 -34.58 -2.06 -33.09
CA VAL A 29 -33.38 -1.58 -33.81
C VAL A 29 -32.24 -1.23 -32.84
N ALA A 30 -31.03 -1.63 -33.21
CA ALA A 30 -29.81 -1.23 -32.52
C ALA A 30 -29.40 0.19 -32.94
N TYR A 31 -29.10 1.03 -31.96
CA TYR A 31 -28.62 2.39 -32.15
C TYR A 31 -27.11 2.44 -32.05
N PHE A 32 -26.47 3.11 -32.99
CA PHE A 32 -25.04 3.34 -33.02
C PHE A 32 -24.74 4.80 -32.66
N ALA A 33 -23.81 5.02 -31.74
CA ALA A 33 -23.32 6.33 -31.35
C ALA A 33 -21.79 6.38 -31.49
N TYR A 34 -21.26 7.56 -31.80
CA TYR A 34 -19.83 7.78 -31.90
C TYR A 34 -19.44 9.18 -31.41
N TYR A 35 -18.17 9.30 -31.03
CA TYR A 35 -17.53 10.55 -30.63
C TYR A 35 -16.10 10.57 -31.21
N PRO A 36 -15.56 11.73 -31.64
CA PRO A 36 -16.22 13.03 -31.72
C PRO A 36 -17.13 13.16 -32.94
N TYR A 37 -18.19 13.95 -32.79
CA TYR A 37 -19.21 14.16 -33.83
C TYR A 37 -18.62 14.74 -35.13
N THR A 38 -19.21 14.35 -36.26
CA THR A 38 -18.97 14.99 -37.56
C THR A 38 -20.23 14.99 -38.41
N ASP A 39 -20.53 16.12 -39.04
CA ASP A 39 -21.62 16.24 -40.00
C ASP A 39 -21.34 15.44 -41.30
N ALA A 40 -20.07 15.32 -41.70
CA ALA A 40 -19.67 14.61 -42.92
C ALA A 40 -20.12 13.14 -43.00
N LEU A 41 -20.41 12.47 -41.87
CA LEU A 41 -20.95 11.11 -41.88
C LEU A 41 -22.43 11.08 -42.35
N THR A 42 -23.17 12.18 -42.19
CA THR A 42 -24.61 12.24 -42.54
C THR A 42 -24.88 12.06 -44.03
N THR A 43 -23.91 12.40 -44.88
CA THR A 43 -23.97 12.25 -46.33
C THR A 43 -23.18 11.04 -46.83
N ALA A 44 -22.59 10.25 -45.93
CA ALA A 44 -21.79 9.08 -46.29
C ALA A 44 -22.69 7.88 -46.63
N SER A 45 -22.32 7.13 -47.67
CA SER A 45 -22.96 5.85 -48.01
C SER A 45 -22.36 4.72 -47.18
N VAL A 46 -22.84 4.56 -45.94
CA VAL A 46 -22.43 3.51 -44.99
C VAL A 46 -23.65 2.71 -44.54
N ASN A 47 -23.54 1.38 -44.47
CA ASN A 47 -24.72 0.52 -44.29
C ASN A 47 -24.73 -0.28 -42.97
N ASN A 48 -23.60 -0.34 -42.27
CA ASN A 48 -23.48 -1.07 -41.01
C ASN A 48 -22.44 -0.42 -40.09
N GLU A 49 -22.37 -0.91 -38.85
CA GLU A 49 -21.45 -0.43 -37.82
C GLU A 49 -19.97 -0.46 -38.25
N GLN A 50 -19.53 -1.54 -38.90
CA GLN A 50 -18.14 -1.68 -39.35
C GLN A 50 -17.81 -0.68 -40.47
N ASP A 51 -18.75 -0.44 -41.39
CA ASP A 51 -18.61 0.56 -42.45
C ASP A 51 -18.46 1.96 -41.84
N ILE A 52 -19.26 2.29 -40.82
CA ILE A 52 -19.16 3.57 -40.11
C ILE A 52 -17.80 3.72 -39.45
N ARG A 53 -17.34 2.69 -38.71
CA ARG A 53 -16.02 2.68 -38.06
C ARG A 53 -14.88 2.88 -39.07
N ASN A 54 -14.93 2.15 -40.20
CA ASN A 54 -13.95 2.24 -41.26
C ASN A 54 -13.96 3.62 -41.93
N TRP A 55 -15.15 4.16 -42.19
CA TRP A 55 -15.34 5.48 -42.78
C TRP A 55 -14.75 6.56 -41.86
N LEU A 56 -15.03 6.50 -40.56
CA LEU A 56 -14.51 7.45 -39.57
C LEU A 56 -12.98 7.40 -39.53
N LYS A 57 -12.37 6.21 -39.46
CA LYS A 57 -10.91 6.04 -39.46
C LYS A 57 -10.24 6.53 -40.75
N THR A 58 -10.95 6.45 -41.88
CA THR A 58 -10.44 6.87 -43.20
C THR A 58 -10.56 8.38 -43.41
N ASN A 59 -11.71 8.97 -43.06
CA ASN A 59 -12.02 10.38 -43.32
C ASN A 59 -11.60 11.31 -42.18
N LYS A 60 -11.38 10.77 -40.99
CA LYS A 60 -10.73 11.43 -39.85
C LYS A 60 -9.55 10.59 -39.38
N PRO A 61 -8.48 10.50 -40.18
CA PRO A 61 -7.30 9.75 -39.77
C PRO A 61 -6.71 10.37 -38.51
N LEU A 62 -6.09 9.51 -37.70
CA LEU A 62 -5.41 9.92 -36.49
C LEU A 62 -4.35 10.97 -36.80
N ALA A 63 -4.36 12.08 -36.07
CA ALA A 63 -3.31 13.09 -36.16
C ALA A 63 -1.93 12.47 -35.87
N THR A 64 -0.92 12.91 -36.62
CA THR A 64 0.47 12.52 -36.38
C THR A 64 0.93 13.01 -35.02
N ASP A 65 0.61 14.26 -34.67
CA ASP A 65 1.00 14.92 -33.42
C ASP A 65 -0.23 15.30 -32.60
N MET A 66 -0.15 15.17 -31.27
CA MET A 66 -1.25 15.40 -30.33
C MET A 66 -0.88 16.42 -29.25
N LEU A 67 -0.24 17.52 -29.64
CA LEU A 67 0.37 18.50 -28.72
C LEU A 67 -0.57 19.06 -27.65
N THR A 68 -1.84 19.26 -27.98
CA THR A 68 -2.82 19.87 -27.08
C THR A 68 -3.89 18.88 -26.66
N LYS A 69 -4.52 19.15 -25.52
CA LYS A 69 -5.65 18.35 -25.04
C LYS A 69 -6.80 18.35 -26.04
N GLU A 70 -7.04 19.47 -26.72
CA GLU A 70 -8.11 19.61 -27.72
C GLU A 70 -7.84 18.73 -28.94
N VAL A 71 -6.61 18.69 -29.44
CA VAL A 71 -6.23 17.79 -30.54
C VAL A 71 -6.34 16.34 -30.11
N PHE A 72 -5.84 15.99 -28.92
CA PHE A 72 -5.95 14.64 -28.38
C PHE A 72 -7.42 14.20 -28.30
N THR A 73 -8.29 15.02 -27.69
CA THR A 73 -9.71 14.75 -27.53
C THR A 73 -10.44 14.68 -28.88
N ALA A 74 -10.09 15.51 -29.86
CA ALA A 74 -10.67 15.48 -31.20
C ALA A 74 -10.26 14.24 -32.03
N ASN A 75 -9.25 13.50 -31.57
CA ASN A 75 -8.76 12.27 -32.22
C ASN A 75 -9.15 11.00 -31.46
N ASP A 76 -9.72 11.11 -30.26
CA ASP A 76 -10.13 9.97 -29.43
C ASP A 76 -11.47 9.40 -29.90
N LEU A 77 -11.41 8.67 -31.02
CA LEU A 77 -12.57 8.03 -31.60
C LEU A 77 -13.11 6.97 -30.63
N MET A 78 -14.34 7.17 -30.20
CA MET A 78 -15.09 6.22 -29.39
C MET A 78 -16.41 5.86 -30.07
N THR A 79 -16.87 4.64 -29.86
CA THR A 79 -18.11 4.13 -30.45
C THR A 79 -18.89 3.30 -29.45
N ALA A 80 -20.21 3.29 -29.58
CA ALA A 80 -21.12 2.50 -28.77
C ALA A 80 -22.27 1.98 -29.63
N THR A 81 -22.76 0.80 -29.27
CA THR A 81 -23.98 0.23 -29.84
C THR A 81 -24.89 -0.19 -28.69
N ALA A 82 -26.16 0.17 -28.76
CA ALA A 82 -27.13 -0.14 -27.71
C ALA A 82 -28.51 -0.46 -28.29
N LEU A 83 -29.24 -1.32 -27.57
CA LEU A 83 -30.68 -1.49 -27.76
C LEU A 83 -31.42 -0.60 -26.75
N PRO A 84 -32.62 -0.09 -27.09
CA PRO A 84 -33.46 0.62 -26.13
C PRO A 84 -33.76 -0.25 -24.91
N SER A 85 -33.61 0.33 -23.71
CA SER A 85 -34.05 -0.30 -22.47
C SER A 85 -35.58 -0.30 -22.41
N LEU A 86 -36.16 -1.45 -22.07
CA LEU A 86 -37.60 -1.63 -21.85
C LEU A 86 -38.03 -1.37 -20.40
N ALA A 87 -37.11 -0.89 -19.54
CA ALA A 87 -37.38 -0.70 -18.12
C ALA A 87 -38.33 0.48 -17.83
N ASP A 88 -38.47 1.43 -18.76
CA ASP A 88 -39.43 2.53 -18.71
C ASP A 88 -40.25 2.52 -20.01
N ALA A 89 -41.51 2.08 -19.91
CA ALA A 89 -42.37 1.83 -21.07
C ALA A 89 -42.78 3.11 -21.82
N ASP A 90 -42.67 4.28 -21.18
CA ASP A 90 -43.08 5.57 -21.74
C ASP A 90 -41.87 6.43 -22.17
N ARG A 91 -40.65 6.07 -21.74
CA ARG A 91 -39.40 6.80 -22.01
C ARG A 91 -38.25 5.83 -22.23
N GLY A 92 -38.17 5.21 -23.41
CA GLY A 92 -37.04 4.35 -23.76
C GLY A 92 -35.68 5.03 -23.50
N ALA A 93 -34.80 4.35 -22.76
CA ALA A 93 -33.46 4.84 -22.43
C ALA A 93 -32.40 4.06 -23.21
N LEU A 94 -31.41 4.76 -23.77
CA LEU A 94 -30.23 4.12 -24.38
C LEU A 94 -29.03 4.23 -23.44
N VAL A 95 -28.52 3.08 -22.99
CA VAL A 95 -27.27 3.01 -22.21
C VAL A 95 -26.12 2.78 -23.17
N LEU A 96 -25.35 3.83 -23.45
CA LEU A 96 -24.26 3.82 -24.42
C LEU A 96 -22.91 3.52 -23.75
N ASN A 97 -22.44 2.28 -23.90
CA ASN A 97 -21.13 1.87 -23.41
C ASN A 97 -20.06 2.13 -24.48
N PHE A 98 -19.50 3.35 -24.47
CA PHE A 98 -18.46 3.74 -25.40
C PHE A 98 -17.16 2.95 -25.21
N LYS A 99 -16.56 2.53 -26.32
CA LYS A 99 -15.23 1.90 -26.39
C LYS A 99 -14.32 2.75 -27.26
N HIS A 100 -13.06 2.86 -26.87
CA HIS A 100 -12.04 3.56 -27.65
C HIS A 100 -11.62 2.71 -28.86
N GLU A 101 -11.54 3.34 -30.02
CA GLU A 101 -11.14 2.69 -31.27
C GLU A 101 -9.64 2.59 -31.48
N TYR A 102 -8.87 3.24 -30.61
CA TYR A 102 -7.42 3.31 -30.63
C TYR A 102 -6.85 2.77 -29.30
N ALA A 103 -5.55 2.47 -29.32
CA ALA A 103 -4.80 2.22 -28.10
C ALA A 103 -4.31 3.55 -27.52
N LEU A 104 -4.22 3.64 -26.20
CA LEU A 104 -3.65 4.78 -25.49
C LEU A 104 -2.22 4.43 -25.04
N LEU A 105 -1.24 5.25 -25.41
CA LEU A 105 0.11 5.18 -24.86
C LEU A 105 0.29 6.30 -23.84
N VAL A 106 0.75 5.95 -22.64
CA VAL A 106 1.00 6.89 -21.54
C VAL A 106 2.46 6.79 -21.12
N ILE A 107 3.15 7.92 -21.06
CA ILE A 107 4.45 8.05 -20.41
C ILE A 107 4.27 8.74 -19.07
N LYS A 108 4.86 8.13 -18.04
CA LYS A 108 5.07 8.74 -16.73
C LYS A 108 6.56 9.03 -16.59
N PRO A 109 7.02 10.28 -16.79
CA PRO A 109 8.40 10.63 -16.46
C PRO A 109 8.53 10.64 -14.94
N MET A 110 9.48 9.89 -14.39
CA MET A 110 9.63 9.69 -12.95
C MET A 110 11.00 10.16 -12.47
N LEU A 111 11.02 10.85 -11.32
CA LEU A 111 12.22 11.25 -10.59
C LEU A 111 12.19 10.76 -9.15
N MET A 112 13.35 10.34 -8.67
CA MET A 112 13.55 9.98 -7.28
C MET A 112 13.54 11.25 -6.43
N SER A 113 12.49 11.43 -5.63
CA SER A 113 12.16 12.71 -4.99
C SER A 113 12.00 12.58 -3.48
N PRO A 114 12.30 13.63 -2.67
CA PRO A 114 12.08 13.66 -1.23
C PRO A 114 10.65 13.28 -0.83
N CYS A 115 10.50 12.43 0.18
CA CYS A 115 9.18 12.15 0.75
C CYS A 115 8.77 13.22 1.75
N ILE A 116 7.49 13.59 1.74
CA ILE A 116 6.85 14.38 2.80
C ILE A 116 5.56 13.69 3.28
N PRO A 117 5.13 13.91 4.53
CA PRO A 117 3.83 13.44 5.00
C PRO A 117 2.70 14.05 4.14
N PRO A 118 1.56 13.37 4.01
CA PRO A 118 0.39 13.94 3.36
C PRO A 118 -0.04 15.25 4.04
N THR A 119 -0.61 16.17 3.27
CA THR A 119 -1.09 17.47 3.76
C THR A 119 -1.95 17.29 5.03
N GLY A 120 -1.60 18.03 6.08
CA GLY A 120 -2.30 18.02 7.38
C GLY A 120 -1.75 17.02 8.40
N VAL A 121 -0.87 16.10 8.01
CA VAL A 121 -0.23 15.16 8.94
C VAL A 121 1.01 15.79 9.58
N THR A 122 1.01 15.88 10.92
CA THR A 122 2.13 16.47 11.68
C THR A 122 2.76 15.52 12.71
N ALA A 123 2.23 14.31 12.86
CA ALA A 123 2.69 13.35 13.87
C ALA A 123 4.08 12.75 13.57
N TYR A 124 4.50 12.78 12.30
CA TYR A 124 5.80 12.30 11.85
C TYR A 124 6.34 13.14 10.69
N GLY A 125 7.65 13.07 10.47
CA GLY A 125 8.32 13.51 9.25
C GLY A 125 8.88 12.30 8.49
N TYR A 126 9.43 12.54 7.31
CA TYR A 126 10.23 11.54 6.61
C TYR A 126 11.72 11.80 6.89
N HIS A 127 12.48 10.70 6.98
CA HIS A 127 13.94 10.74 7.10
C HIS A 127 14.54 11.57 5.96
N ALA A 128 15.64 12.28 6.21
CA ALA A 128 16.25 13.20 5.22
C ALA A 128 16.66 12.51 3.91
N GLU A 129 16.94 11.20 3.96
CA GLU A 129 17.26 10.35 2.80
C GLU A 129 16.07 9.56 2.25
N ALA A 130 14.88 9.70 2.84
CA ALA A 130 13.68 9.05 2.32
C ALA A 130 13.33 9.65 0.96
N ARG A 131 13.34 8.79 -0.05
CA ARG A 131 13.01 9.14 -1.43
C ARG A 131 12.04 8.13 -2.02
N LYS A 132 11.19 8.59 -2.93
CA LYS A 132 10.31 7.75 -3.75
C LYS A 132 10.20 8.31 -5.15
N TRP A 133 9.94 7.42 -6.11
CA TRP A 133 9.61 7.83 -7.49
C TRP A 133 8.31 8.64 -7.50
N GLY A 134 8.40 9.89 -7.98
CA GLY A 134 7.26 10.76 -8.26
C GLY A 134 7.32 11.30 -9.69
N ILE A 135 6.20 11.83 -10.17
CA ILE A 135 6.11 12.41 -11.52
C ILE A 135 7.05 13.60 -11.63
N ASP A 136 7.94 13.55 -12.64
CA ASP A 136 8.77 14.67 -13.03
C ASP A 136 7.93 15.72 -13.76
N ARG A 137 7.69 16.84 -13.08
CA ARG A 137 6.97 17.99 -13.64
C ARG A 137 7.90 19.03 -14.29
N ASN A 138 9.20 18.79 -14.31
CA ASN A 138 10.21 19.68 -14.88
C ASN A 138 10.59 19.29 -16.31
N VAL A 139 9.75 18.50 -16.99
CA VAL A 139 9.88 18.26 -18.43
C VAL A 139 9.62 19.57 -19.18
N VAL A 140 10.60 19.97 -19.99
CA VAL A 140 10.63 21.25 -20.71
C VAL A 140 10.65 21.04 -22.22
N GLN A 141 10.30 22.09 -22.95
CA GLN A 141 10.50 22.13 -24.40
C GLN A 141 12.00 22.24 -24.70
N GLY A 142 12.48 21.47 -25.68
CA GLY A 142 13.82 21.65 -26.23
C GLY A 142 13.93 23.03 -26.90
N GLY A 143 15.14 23.61 -26.95
CA GLY A 143 15.34 24.94 -27.52
C GLY A 143 14.87 25.02 -28.99
N GLY A 144 13.71 25.64 -29.21
CA GLY A 144 13.07 25.79 -30.54
C GLY A 144 11.95 24.80 -30.84
N ASP A 145 11.68 23.83 -29.95
CA ASP A 145 10.61 22.85 -30.12
C ASP A 145 9.26 23.38 -29.63
N ASP A 146 8.18 22.99 -30.30
CA ASP A 146 6.79 23.23 -29.90
C ASP A 146 6.23 22.14 -28.97
N PHE A 147 7.08 21.17 -28.57
CA PHE A 147 6.70 19.98 -27.82
C PHE A 147 7.66 19.71 -26.66
N LYS A 148 7.13 19.02 -25.63
CA LYS A 148 7.91 18.58 -24.47
C LYS A 148 8.36 17.12 -24.57
N MET A 149 7.56 16.29 -25.24
CA MET A 149 7.85 14.86 -25.36
C MET A 149 7.43 14.30 -26.72
N LYS A 150 8.26 13.38 -27.23
CA LYS A 150 7.88 12.46 -28.30
C LYS A 150 7.59 11.07 -27.74
N ILE A 151 6.56 10.42 -28.27
CA ILE A 151 6.23 9.01 -28.03
C ILE A 151 6.15 8.32 -29.38
N ASN A 152 6.99 7.31 -29.62
CA ASN A 152 7.12 6.62 -30.90
C ASN A 152 7.24 7.63 -32.08
N ASN A 153 8.17 8.58 -31.95
CA ASN A 153 8.46 9.65 -32.93
C ASN A 153 7.35 10.67 -33.19
N ARG A 154 6.30 10.70 -32.36
CA ARG A 154 5.16 11.61 -32.49
C ARG A 154 5.04 12.52 -31.28
N LYS A 155 4.65 13.77 -31.47
CA LYS A 155 4.58 14.74 -30.37
C LYS A 155 3.38 14.47 -29.47
N ALA A 156 3.62 14.38 -28.17
CA ALA A 156 2.62 13.96 -27.18
C ALA A 156 1.94 15.14 -26.49
N SER A 157 0.74 14.86 -25.96
CA SER A 157 -0.05 15.80 -25.16
C SER A 157 0.36 15.73 -23.69
N GLU A 158 0.66 16.87 -23.06
CA GLU A 158 0.83 16.95 -21.60
C GLU A 158 -0.53 16.98 -20.90
N MET A 159 -0.67 16.20 -19.83
CA MET A 159 -1.87 16.10 -19.03
C MET A 159 -1.68 16.77 -17.65
N SER A 160 -2.77 17.15 -16.99
CA SER A 160 -2.74 17.83 -15.69
C SER A 160 -2.13 17.00 -14.55
N ASP A 161 -2.13 15.68 -14.70
CA ASP A 161 -1.46 14.75 -13.78
C ASP A 161 0.07 14.68 -13.99
N GLY A 162 0.59 15.34 -15.03
CA GLY A 162 2.00 15.36 -15.42
C GLY A 162 2.39 14.19 -16.33
N THR A 163 1.43 13.38 -16.78
CA THR A 163 1.66 12.33 -17.78
C THR A 163 1.63 12.88 -19.20
N TYR A 164 2.23 12.14 -20.12
CA TYR A 164 2.22 12.46 -21.55
C TYR A 164 1.54 11.35 -22.32
N ARG A 165 0.65 11.73 -23.25
CA ARG A 165 -0.25 10.77 -23.88
C ARG A 165 -0.33 10.93 -25.39
N ILE A 166 -0.46 9.81 -26.07
CA ILE A 166 -0.79 9.75 -27.49
C ILE A 166 -1.67 8.55 -27.79
N LEU A 167 -2.57 8.68 -28.77
CA LEU A 167 -3.32 7.56 -29.31
C LEU A 167 -2.51 6.86 -30.39
N THR A 168 -2.72 5.57 -30.60
CA THR A 168 -2.14 4.83 -31.71
C THR A 168 -3.13 3.83 -32.29
N GLN A 169 -2.98 3.55 -33.59
CA GLN A 169 -3.69 2.43 -34.19
C GLN A 169 -3.24 1.12 -33.53
N ALA A 170 -4.17 0.16 -33.52
CA ALA A 170 -3.83 -1.19 -33.14
C ALA A 170 -2.77 -1.76 -34.10
N THR A 171 -1.84 -2.53 -33.57
CA THR A 171 -0.80 -3.22 -34.34
C THR A 171 -0.97 -4.73 -34.18
N ASN A 172 -0.44 -5.49 -35.14
CA ASN A 172 -0.52 -6.95 -35.19
C ASN A 172 0.87 -7.62 -35.11
N THR A 173 1.91 -6.83 -34.87
CA THR A 173 3.29 -7.27 -34.69
C THR A 173 3.86 -6.69 -33.40
N GLY A 174 4.90 -7.34 -32.87
CA GLY A 174 5.55 -6.92 -31.63
C GLY A 174 5.89 -5.42 -31.67
N SER A 175 5.42 -4.70 -30.64
CA SER A 175 5.55 -3.23 -30.55
C SER A 175 6.12 -2.84 -29.20
N SER A 176 6.77 -1.69 -29.10
CA SER A 176 7.22 -1.11 -27.83
C SER A 176 6.83 0.36 -27.75
N ILE A 177 6.82 0.90 -26.53
CA ILE A 177 6.71 2.34 -26.30
C ILE A 177 8.12 2.89 -26.18
N GLY A 178 8.50 3.78 -27.07
CA GLY A 178 9.70 4.59 -27.00
C GLY A 178 9.33 6.05 -26.73
N CYS A 179 10.15 6.75 -25.96
CA CYS A 179 9.98 8.17 -25.73
C CYS A 179 11.29 8.95 -25.70
N GLU A 180 11.19 10.23 -26.03
CA GLU A 180 12.26 11.21 -25.98
C GLU A 180 11.72 12.50 -25.34
N TYR A 181 12.42 13.02 -24.33
CA TYR A 181 12.09 14.29 -23.70
C TYR A 181 13.33 14.93 -23.07
N THR A 182 13.22 16.19 -22.66
CA THR A 182 14.25 16.87 -21.87
C THR A 182 13.65 17.35 -20.56
N THR A 183 14.33 17.11 -19.44
CA THR A 183 13.99 17.66 -18.12
C THR A 183 15.02 18.69 -17.69
N TYR A 184 14.65 19.65 -16.85
CA TYR A 184 15.52 20.73 -16.40
C TYR A 184 15.88 20.60 -14.92
N ASP A 185 17.18 20.57 -14.63
CA ASP A 185 17.78 20.60 -13.30
C ASP A 185 18.51 21.93 -13.06
N ASP A 186 18.41 22.49 -11.86
CA ASP A 186 19.05 23.77 -11.55
C ASP A 186 20.59 23.67 -11.58
N ASP A 187 21.15 22.52 -11.20
CA ASP A 187 22.59 22.29 -11.13
C ASP A 187 23.15 21.71 -12.44
N LEU A 188 22.42 20.80 -13.09
CA LEU A 188 22.86 20.12 -14.31
C LEU A 188 22.36 20.78 -15.61
N GLY A 189 21.40 21.69 -15.52
CA GLY A 189 20.74 22.29 -16.68
C GLY A 189 19.81 21.32 -17.42
N LEU A 190 19.89 21.29 -18.74
CA LEU A 190 19.05 20.43 -19.58
C LEU A 190 19.55 18.97 -19.57
N CYS A 191 18.68 18.06 -19.17
CA CYS A 191 18.93 16.63 -19.07
C CYS A 191 18.07 15.87 -20.09
N PRO A 192 18.62 15.50 -21.25
CA PRO A 192 17.89 14.70 -22.24
C PRO A 192 17.68 13.26 -21.75
N VAL A 193 16.51 12.71 -22.05
CA VAL A 193 16.11 11.34 -21.69
C VAL A 193 15.54 10.63 -22.91
N THR A 194 16.05 9.43 -23.17
CA THR A 194 15.49 8.49 -24.15
C THR A 194 15.25 7.16 -23.45
N ALA A 195 14.07 6.59 -23.63
CA ALA A 195 13.72 5.30 -23.04
C ALA A 195 12.87 4.48 -23.99
N THR A 196 13.02 3.16 -23.92
CA THR A 196 12.20 2.20 -24.65
C THR A 196 11.75 1.11 -23.69
N GLY A 197 10.45 0.92 -23.59
CA GLY A 197 9.84 -0.14 -22.78
C GLY A 197 9.98 -1.52 -23.41
N SER A 198 9.64 -2.53 -22.62
CA SER A 198 9.58 -3.92 -23.06
C SER A 198 8.66 -4.11 -24.27
N ALA A 199 8.98 -5.09 -25.11
CA ALA A 199 8.16 -5.45 -26.25
C ALA A 199 6.82 -6.07 -25.79
N ILE A 200 5.73 -5.61 -26.40
CA ILE A 200 4.38 -6.13 -26.26
C ILE A 200 4.17 -7.14 -27.39
N SER A 201 4.16 -8.42 -27.01
CA SER A 201 3.89 -9.50 -27.95
C SER A 201 2.49 -9.36 -28.54
N GLY A 202 2.38 -9.41 -29.88
CA GLY A 202 1.11 -9.20 -30.60
C GLY A 202 0.73 -7.74 -30.85
N GLY A 203 1.48 -6.77 -30.32
CA GLY A 203 1.27 -5.35 -30.61
C GLY A 203 0.21 -4.66 -29.75
N PHE A 204 -0.02 -3.38 -30.02
CA PHE A 204 -1.01 -2.56 -29.33
C PHE A 204 -2.43 -2.93 -29.75
N GLN A 205 -3.35 -3.00 -28.80
CA GLN A 205 -4.76 -3.31 -29.05
C GLN A 205 -5.65 -2.08 -28.83
N ALA A 206 -6.69 -1.94 -29.65
CA ALA A 206 -7.71 -0.91 -29.43
C ALA A 206 -8.37 -1.09 -28.06
N ASN A 207 -8.92 0.00 -27.50
CA ASN A 207 -9.56 0.00 -26.18
C ASN A 207 -8.64 -0.49 -25.05
N THR A 208 -7.32 -0.31 -25.21
CA THR A 208 -6.31 -0.71 -24.24
C THR A 208 -5.36 0.44 -23.94
N CYS A 209 -5.01 0.61 -22.67
CA CYS A 209 -4.03 1.57 -22.20
C CYS A 209 -2.71 0.86 -21.90
N TYR A 210 -1.61 1.37 -22.46
CA TYR A 210 -0.26 0.92 -22.18
C TYR A 210 0.53 2.06 -21.54
N THR A 211 1.13 1.79 -20.39
CA THR A 211 1.89 2.78 -19.62
C THR A 211 3.37 2.39 -19.58
N LEU A 212 4.25 3.35 -19.86
CA LEU A 212 5.68 3.25 -19.60
C LEU A 212 6.06 4.25 -18.50
N GLU A 213 6.56 3.72 -17.38
CA GLU A 213 7.18 4.53 -16.33
C GLU A 213 8.67 4.66 -16.64
N VAL A 214 9.14 5.90 -16.79
CA VAL A 214 10.53 6.20 -17.15
C VAL A 214 11.24 6.72 -15.92
N HIS A 215 12.02 5.85 -15.29
CA HIS A 215 12.82 6.19 -14.11
C HIS A 215 14.10 6.91 -14.54
N CYS A 216 14.08 8.24 -14.49
CA CYS A 216 15.24 9.05 -14.80
C CYS A 216 16.27 8.93 -13.67
N THR A 217 17.46 8.40 -13.99
CA THR A 217 18.56 8.16 -13.03
C THR A 217 19.70 9.17 -13.13
N SER A 218 19.65 10.08 -14.11
CA SER A 218 20.69 11.10 -14.31
C SER A 218 20.60 12.26 -13.30
N ARG A 219 19.50 12.37 -12.55
CA ARG A 219 19.30 13.39 -11.52
C ARG A 219 18.31 12.91 -10.46
N THR A 220 18.16 13.72 -9.40
CA THR A 220 17.12 13.54 -8.38
C THR A 220 16.14 14.70 -8.43
N GLY A 221 14.90 14.47 -7.99
CA GLY A 221 13.89 15.51 -7.92
C GLY A 221 14.09 16.38 -6.67
N SER A 222 13.94 17.70 -6.80
CA SER A 222 13.90 18.63 -5.67
C SER A 222 12.49 18.81 -5.10
N THR A 223 11.46 18.60 -5.93
CA THR A 223 10.06 18.69 -5.52
C THR A 223 9.67 17.49 -4.67
N ALA A 224 9.29 17.74 -3.41
CA ALA A 224 8.86 16.69 -2.53
C ALA A 224 7.53 16.04 -2.97
N VAL A 225 7.38 14.76 -2.64
CA VAL A 225 6.22 13.94 -2.99
C VAL A 225 5.56 13.47 -1.70
N GLU A 226 4.25 13.65 -1.62
CA GLU A 226 3.46 13.12 -0.52
C GLU A 226 3.47 11.59 -0.53
N ARG A 227 3.71 10.99 0.63
CA ARG A 227 3.60 9.55 0.83
C ARG A 227 2.93 9.28 2.17
N ALA A 228 1.81 8.58 2.15
CA ALA A 228 1.17 8.10 3.39
C ALA A 228 2.03 7.04 4.07
N LEU A 229 1.92 6.94 5.40
CA LEU A 229 2.52 5.87 6.20
C LEU A 229 2.01 4.49 5.73
N GLN A 230 2.87 3.47 5.77
CA GLN A 230 2.53 2.10 5.38
C GLN A 230 3.06 1.09 6.39
N PRO A 231 2.39 -0.07 6.55
CA PRO A 231 2.97 -1.22 7.23
C PRO A 231 4.33 -1.58 6.62
N GLY A 232 5.30 -1.85 7.48
CA GLY A 232 6.68 -2.10 7.15
C GLY A 232 7.58 -0.86 7.20
N ASP A 233 7.04 0.35 7.17
CA ASP A 233 7.90 1.54 7.23
C ASP A 233 8.83 1.51 8.46
N PHE A 234 10.10 1.85 8.26
CA PHE A 234 11.09 1.89 9.33
C PHE A 234 10.96 3.20 10.09
N VAL A 235 11.07 3.11 11.41
CA VAL A 235 10.86 4.25 12.30
C VAL A 235 12.16 4.63 12.97
N TYR A 236 12.47 5.92 12.92
CA TYR A 236 13.59 6.58 13.57
C TYR A 236 13.07 7.61 14.57
N GLN A 237 13.87 7.89 15.60
CA GLN A 237 13.60 8.96 16.55
C GLN A 237 14.79 9.91 16.56
N HIS A 238 14.62 11.10 15.98
CA HIS A 238 15.70 12.07 15.80
C HIS A 238 15.20 13.50 16.08
N ASN A 239 16.01 14.32 16.77
CA ASN A 239 15.71 15.73 17.08
C ASN A 239 14.28 15.99 17.63
N GLY A 240 13.79 15.12 18.52
CA GLY A 240 12.47 15.27 19.13
C GLY A 240 11.31 14.98 18.19
N LYS A 241 11.54 14.25 17.09
CA LYS A 241 10.53 13.87 16.10
C LYS A 241 10.58 12.38 15.78
N ILE A 242 9.45 11.87 15.30
CA ILE A 242 9.37 10.57 14.63
C ILE A 242 9.66 10.79 13.17
N GLU A 243 10.64 10.04 12.64
CA GLU A 243 11.01 10.05 11.25
C GLU A 243 10.75 8.68 10.62
N ILE A 244 10.23 8.71 9.40
CA ILE A 244 9.84 7.51 8.67
C ILE A 244 10.80 7.30 7.50
N TYR A 245 11.28 6.07 7.34
CA TYR A 245 11.94 5.62 6.13
C TYR A 245 11.04 4.59 5.41
N PRO A 246 10.66 4.84 4.14
CA PRO A 246 9.76 3.96 3.40
C PRO A 246 10.21 2.50 3.36
N VAL A 247 9.28 1.55 3.51
CA VAL A 247 9.51 0.10 3.29
C VAL A 247 10.16 -0.20 1.93
N ASP A 248 9.75 0.56 0.92
CA ASP A 248 10.16 0.52 -0.47
C ASP A 248 11.28 1.51 -0.79
N GLY A 249 11.88 2.11 0.24
CA GLY A 249 13.01 3.02 0.11
C GLY A 249 14.29 2.32 -0.37
N ALA A 250 15.22 3.13 -0.86
CA ALA A 250 16.52 2.63 -1.31
C ALA A 250 17.30 1.97 -0.16
N VAL A 251 18.19 1.06 -0.52
CA VAL A 251 19.12 0.43 0.42
C VAL A 251 20.54 0.57 -0.12
N ASP A 252 21.52 0.53 0.78
CA ASP A 252 22.93 0.52 0.42
C ASP A 252 23.34 -0.80 -0.27
N ALA A 253 24.61 -0.92 -0.65
CA ALA A 253 25.15 -2.12 -1.28
C ALA A 253 25.06 -3.38 -0.39
N GLY A 254 24.95 -3.20 0.94
CA GLY A 254 24.74 -4.26 1.92
C GLY A 254 23.26 -4.57 2.19
N GLY A 255 22.34 -3.93 1.44
CA GLY A 255 20.91 -4.08 1.60
C GLY A 255 20.36 -3.39 2.86
N LYS A 256 21.06 -2.42 3.44
CA LYS A 256 20.64 -1.69 4.64
C LYS A 256 19.98 -0.36 4.31
N THR A 257 19.03 0.03 5.15
CA THR A 257 18.48 1.39 5.11
C THR A 257 19.50 2.42 5.61
N PRO A 258 19.36 3.71 5.23
CA PRO A 258 20.19 4.78 5.77
C PRO A 258 20.14 4.83 7.29
N ASP A 259 21.29 5.04 7.93
CA ASP A 259 21.43 5.11 9.38
C ASP A 259 20.79 3.94 10.15
N TYR A 260 20.74 2.75 9.55
CA TYR A 260 19.96 1.62 10.05
C TYR A 260 20.18 1.26 11.54
N ALA A 261 21.37 1.52 12.07
CA ALA A 261 21.70 1.27 13.48
C ALA A 261 20.91 2.16 14.45
N ASN A 262 20.36 3.29 13.97
CA ASN A 262 19.54 4.23 14.72
C ASN A 262 18.05 4.00 14.54
N ALA A 263 17.64 3.02 13.74
CA ALA A 263 16.24 2.63 13.66
C ALA A 263 15.76 2.17 15.05
N VAL A 264 14.52 2.53 15.41
CA VAL A 264 13.92 2.17 16.70
C VAL A 264 12.80 1.14 16.55
N GLY A 265 12.26 0.99 15.36
CA GLY A 265 11.16 0.06 15.13
C GLY A 265 10.69 0.00 13.68
N ILE A 266 9.64 -0.79 13.48
CA ILE A 266 8.96 -1.00 12.20
C ILE A 266 7.46 -0.80 12.42
N VAL A 267 6.79 -0.06 11.55
CA VAL A 267 5.32 0.08 11.57
C VAL A 267 4.70 -1.29 11.27
N MET A 268 3.94 -1.87 12.19
CA MET A 268 3.21 -3.11 11.94
C MET A 268 1.83 -2.84 11.35
N THR A 269 1.20 -1.74 11.77
CA THR A 269 -0.05 -1.29 11.18
C THR A 269 -0.22 0.21 11.38
N CYS A 270 -0.87 0.85 10.42
CA CYS A 270 -1.30 2.24 10.45
C CYS A 270 -2.74 2.37 9.94
N ASP A 271 -3.51 1.27 9.98
CA ASP A 271 -4.92 1.24 9.62
C ASP A 271 -5.75 1.85 10.77
N PRO A 272 -6.46 2.98 10.55
CA PRO A 272 -7.27 3.60 11.58
C PRO A 272 -8.32 2.67 12.20
N THR A 273 -8.82 1.70 11.45
CA THR A 273 -9.82 0.73 11.95
C THR A 273 -9.23 -0.25 12.97
N ARG A 274 -7.89 -0.40 12.98
CA ARG A 274 -7.14 -1.22 13.93
C ARG A 274 -6.60 -0.40 15.12
N MET A 275 -6.65 0.93 15.06
CA MET A 275 -6.25 1.81 16.18
C MET A 275 -7.38 1.89 17.21
N THR A 276 -7.69 0.77 17.88
CA THR A 276 -8.86 0.65 18.78
C THR A 276 -8.52 0.61 20.28
N ASP A 277 -7.24 0.61 20.65
CA ASP A 277 -6.84 0.66 22.06
C ASP A 277 -7.24 2.00 22.68
N ALA A 278 -8.17 1.96 23.63
CA ALA A 278 -8.72 3.15 24.28
C ALA A 278 -7.65 3.96 25.04
N GLY A 279 -6.63 3.30 25.60
CA GLY A 279 -5.55 3.96 26.32
C GLY A 279 -4.62 4.76 25.40
N CYS A 280 -4.36 4.25 24.20
CA CYS A 280 -3.63 4.96 23.15
C CYS A 280 -4.46 6.12 22.58
N ASN A 281 -5.70 5.84 22.20
CA ASN A 281 -6.59 6.81 21.56
C ASN A 281 -6.91 8.01 22.45
N ALA A 282 -7.09 7.79 23.76
CA ALA A 282 -7.33 8.88 24.72
C ALA A 282 -6.17 9.89 24.78
N LYS A 283 -4.97 9.51 24.34
CA LYS A 283 -3.77 10.34 24.29
C LYS A 283 -3.39 10.77 22.87
N GLY A 284 -4.19 10.43 21.87
CA GLY A 284 -3.96 10.76 20.47
C GLY A 284 -2.86 9.92 19.79
N TRP A 285 -2.49 8.77 20.34
CA TRP A 285 -1.50 7.86 19.77
C TRP A 285 -2.19 6.86 18.82
N ASN A 286 -2.71 7.36 17.71
CA ASN A 286 -3.63 6.63 16.83
C ASN A 286 -3.23 6.68 15.34
N HIS A 287 -1.97 6.95 15.04
CA HIS A 287 -1.42 6.93 13.68
C HIS A 287 -0.86 5.56 13.32
N ALA A 288 -0.17 4.89 14.26
CA ALA A 288 0.39 3.57 14.02
C ALA A 288 0.79 2.81 15.30
N TYR A 289 0.86 1.48 15.17
CA TYR A 289 1.59 0.62 16.09
C TYR A 289 2.95 0.23 15.50
N VAL A 290 4.00 0.43 16.30
CA VAL A 290 5.40 0.19 15.91
C VAL A 290 5.98 -0.91 16.78
N MET A 291 6.48 -1.97 16.15
CA MET A 291 7.25 -3.02 16.81
C MET A 291 8.69 -2.56 17.02
N GLY A 292 9.19 -2.68 18.25
CA GLY A 292 10.58 -2.39 18.59
C GLY A 292 11.56 -3.43 18.04
N LEU A 293 12.85 -3.08 18.00
CA LEU A 293 13.90 -3.92 17.37
C LEU A 293 14.67 -4.80 18.35
N ALA A 294 14.36 -4.75 19.65
CA ALA A 294 15.03 -5.54 20.68
C ALA A 294 14.03 -6.36 21.49
N ASN A 295 14.46 -7.51 22.00
CA ASN A 295 13.66 -8.34 22.90
C ASN A 295 13.78 -7.82 24.33
N ILE A 296 12.67 -7.78 25.06
CA ILE A 296 12.69 -7.68 26.52
C ILE A 296 13.16 -9.03 27.07
N SER A 297 14.12 -9.00 28.00
CA SER A 297 14.73 -10.20 28.61
C SER A 297 15.39 -11.15 27.60
N SER A 298 16.08 -10.61 26.59
CA SER A 298 16.77 -11.42 25.58
C SER A 298 17.67 -12.50 26.19
N GLY A 299 17.60 -13.72 25.65
CA GLY A 299 18.37 -14.88 26.12
C GLY A 299 17.90 -15.47 27.46
N GLN A 300 16.77 -15.04 28.00
CA GLN A 300 16.23 -15.53 29.27
C GLN A 300 14.84 -16.15 29.09
N LYS A 301 14.56 -17.20 29.86
CA LYS A 301 13.20 -17.71 30.05
C LYS A 301 12.50 -16.88 31.13
N THR A 302 11.79 -15.83 30.73
CA THR A 302 11.05 -14.96 31.65
C THR A 302 9.59 -15.40 31.71
N LEU A 303 9.04 -15.62 32.90
CA LEU A 303 7.64 -16.01 33.06
C LEU A 303 6.71 -14.81 32.87
N TRP A 304 5.50 -15.08 32.36
CA TRP A 304 4.44 -14.07 32.30
C TRP A 304 3.90 -13.74 33.69
N MET A 305 3.66 -14.78 34.51
CA MET A 305 3.33 -14.70 35.94
C MET A 305 4.00 -15.84 36.70
N LYS A 306 4.20 -15.69 38.01
CA LYS A 306 4.77 -16.77 38.85
C LYS A 306 3.78 -17.92 39.09
N ASN A 307 4.33 -19.08 39.44
CA ASN A 307 3.56 -20.24 39.90
C ASN A 307 2.65 -19.92 41.08
N GLY A 308 1.43 -20.48 41.06
CA GLY A 308 0.42 -20.24 42.09
C GLY A 308 -0.35 -18.92 41.95
N HIS A 309 -0.03 -18.09 40.95
CA HIS A 309 -0.79 -16.90 40.62
C HIS A 309 -1.76 -17.16 39.46
N SER A 310 -2.89 -16.46 39.48
CA SER A 310 -3.85 -16.40 38.38
C SER A 310 -4.14 -14.94 38.04
N LEU A 311 -4.72 -14.72 36.85
CA LEU A 311 -5.39 -13.46 36.56
C LEU A 311 -6.55 -13.32 37.57
N SER A 312 -6.34 -12.49 38.59
CA SER A 312 -7.35 -12.22 39.62
C SER A 312 -8.65 -11.77 38.94
N THR A 313 -9.77 -12.43 39.19
CA THR A 313 -11.08 -11.95 38.76
C THR A 313 -11.49 -10.73 39.60
N PRO A 314 -12.02 -9.66 38.98
CA PRO A 314 -12.20 -9.45 37.55
C PRO A 314 -10.94 -8.84 36.90
N TYR A 315 -10.38 -9.52 35.88
CA TYR A 315 -9.53 -8.86 34.90
C TYR A 315 -10.43 -7.96 34.05
N PRO A 316 -10.11 -6.67 33.84
CA PRO A 316 -11.07 -5.71 33.29
C PRO A 316 -11.36 -5.92 31.80
N TYR A 317 -10.71 -6.89 31.16
CA TYR A 317 -10.88 -7.22 29.76
C TYR A 317 -11.51 -8.61 29.58
N PRO A 318 -12.32 -8.82 28.53
CA PRO A 318 -12.92 -10.10 28.23
C PRO A 318 -11.88 -11.10 27.66
N PRO A 319 -12.06 -12.41 27.89
CA PRO A 319 -11.21 -13.43 27.28
C PRO A 319 -11.31 -13.43 25.76
N VAL A 320 -10.17 -13.62 25.11
CA VAL A 320 -10.02 -13.76 23.66
C VAL A 320 -10.04 -15.25 23.31
N ALA A 321 -11.25 -15.80 23.17
CA ALA A 321 -11.48 -17.24 23.12
C ALA A 321 -11.31 -17.88 21.72
N ASP A 322 -11.20 -17.09 20.65
CA ASP A 322 -11.09 -17.58 19.28
C ASP A 322 -10.30 -16.62 18.37
N MET A 323 -10.03 -17.09 17.15
CA MET A 323 -9.23 -16.36 16.17
C MET A 323 -9.90 -15.09 15.63
N ASN A 324 -11.24 -15.09 15.56
CA ASN A 324 -12.02 -13.94 15.11
C ASN A 324 -11.88 -12.76 16.06
N THR A 325 -11.97 -13.08 17.36
CA THR A 325 -11.76 -12.11 18.41
C THR A 325 -10.28 -11.73 18.47
N ALA A 326 -9.36 -12.68 18.32
CA ALA A 326 -7.92 -12.44 18.41
C ALA A 326 -7.39 -11.42 17.41
N GLU A 327 -7.75 -11.53 16.13
CA GLU A 327 -7.26 -10.62 15.08
C GLU A 327 -7.58 -9.14 15.34
N THR A 328 -8.77 -8.88 15.88
CA THR A 328 -9.29 -7.53 16.10
C THR A 328 -9.00 -7.01 17.50
N TYR A 329 -8.39 -7.84 18.37
CA TYR A 329 -8.11 -7.49 19.75
C TYR A 329 -6.81 -6.69 19.88
N MET A 330 -6.93 -5.36 19.91
CA MET A 330 -5.78 -4.42 19.84
C MET A 330 -5.39 -3.77 21.18
N ASN A 331 -5.84 -4.32 22.32
CA ASN A 331 -5.74 -3.69 23.66
C ASN A 331 -4.37 -3.81 24.36
N GLY A 332 -3.27 -3.97 23.61
CA GLY A 332 -1.96 -4.29 24.20
C GLY A 332 -1.43 -3.22 25.15
N TYR A 333 -1.67 -1.94 24.86
CA TYR A 333 -1.23 -0.86 25.74
C TYR A 333 -2.06 -0.82 27.02
N ALA A 334 -3.40 -0.82 26.90
CA ALA A 334 -4.27 -0.72 28.07
C ALA A 334 -4.14 -1.94 29.01
N GLU A 335 -3.98 -3.15 28.47
CA GLU A 335 -3.68 -4.35 29.26
C GLU A 335 -2.29 -4.27 29.92
N THR A 336 -1.27 -3.78 29.20
CA THR A 336 0.05 -3.57 29.78
C THR A 336 0.00 -2.61 30.98
N GLU A 337 -0.68 -1.47 30.87
CA GLU A 337 -0.82 -0.52 31.98
C GLU A 337 -1.56 -1.15 33.17
N THR A 338 -2.58 -1.98 32.90
CA THR A 338 -3.29 -2.74 33.94
C THR A 338 -2.35 -3.68 34.69
N MET A 339 -1.47 -4.37 33.98
CA MET A 339 -0.51 -5.31 34.58
C MET A 339 0.61 -4.61 35.34
N LEU A 340 1.11 -3.48 34.82
CA LEU A 340 2.10 -2.64 35.53
C LEU A 340 1.56 -2.05 36.84
N GLY A 341 0.23 -1.89 36.96
CA GLY A 341 -0.43 -1.47 38.20
C GLY A 341 -0.57 -2.56 39.27
N LYS A 342 -0.25 -3.83 38.96
CA LYS A 342 -0.38 -4.94 39.93
C LYS A 342 0.70 -4.86 41.01
N THR A 343 0.31 -5.20 42.23
CA THR A 343 1.21 -5.22 43.39
C THR A 343 1.17 -6.60 44.08
N PRO A 344 2.32 -7.26 44.31
CA PRO A 344 3.66 -6.81 43.90
C PRO A 344 3.92 -7.12 42.40
N LEU A 345 4.50 -6.17 41.66
CA LEU A 345 4.82 -6.34 40.24
C LEU A 345 5.80 -7.51 40.00
N SER A 346 6.60 -7.86 41.01
CA SER A 346 7.52 -8.99 40.96
C SER A 346 6.86 -10.34 40.70
N ASP A 347 5.54 -10.46 40.87
CA ASP A 347 4.80 -11.68 40.57
C ASP A 347 4.45 -11.83 39.08
N TYR A 348 4.77 -10.81 38.28
CA TYR A 348 4.60 -10.74 36.84
C TYR A 348 5.94 -10.39 36.17
N PRO A 349 6.90 -11.34 36.12
CA PRO A 349 8.31 -11.03 35.81
C PRO A 349 8.54 -10.34 34.47
N ILE A 350 7.80 -10.70 33.41
CA ILE A 350 7.94 -10.03 32.11
C ILE A 350 7.53 -8.56 32.15
N PHE A 351 6.56 -8.19 33.00
CA PHE A 351 6.13 -6.81 33.17
C PHE A 351 7.09 -6.03 34.08
N ALA A 352 7.71 -6.68 35.07
CA ALA A 352 8.82 -6.10 35.81
C ALA A 352 10.02 -5.82 34.87
N ALA A 353 10.33 -6.73 33.95
CA ALA A 353 11.35 -6.54 32.92
C ALA A 353 10.98 -5.42 31.93
N LEU A 354 9.71 -5.33 31.52
CA LEU A 354 9.21 -4.20 30.72
C LEU A 354 9.39 -2.86 31.46
N GLN A 355 9.10 -2.81 32.76
CA GLN A 355 9.25 -1.58 33.55
C GLN A 355 10.71 -1.11 33.56
N GLN A 356 11.66 -2.04 33.69
CA GLN A 356 13.08 -1.73 33.54
C GLN A 356 13.42 -1.27 32.12
N TYR A 357 12.94 -1.99 31.10
CA TYR A 357 13.13 -1.62 29.69
C TYR A 357 12.61 -0.20 29.39
N ARG A 358 11.47 0.21 29.95
CA ARG A 358 10.93 1.58 29.85
C ARG A 358 11.85 2.62 30.50
N ASN A 359 12.49 2.28 31.60
CA ASN A 359 13.42 3.20 32.27
C ASN A 359 14.68 3.40 31.42
N ASP A 360 15.21 2.32 30.84
CA ASP A 360 16.40 2.34 30.00
C ASP A 360 16.14 2.94 28.61
N ASN A 361 14.89 2.85 28.13
CA ASN A 361 14.45 3.31 26.82
C ASN A 361 13.26 4.28 26.94
N ALA A 362 13.42 5.29 27.79
CA ALA A 362 12.39 6.29 28.06
C ALA A 362 11.94 7.00 26.77
N VAL A 363 10.71 7.51 26.77
CA VAL A 363 10.20 8.33 25.66
C VAL A 363 11.06 9.59 25.57
N PRO A 364 11.75 9.85 24.44
CA PRO A 364 12.57 11.04 24.31
C PRO A 364 11.74 12.32 24.43
N ALA A 365 12.33 13.36 25.01
CA ALA A 365 11.66 14.65 25.16
C ALA A 365 11.21 15.21 23.81
N GLY A 366 9.98 15.73 23.76
CA GLY A 366 9.38 16.32 22.56
C GLY A 366 8.70 15.32 21.61
N ILE A 367 8.82 14.01 21.83
CA ILE A 367 8.18 12.98 21.01
C ILE A 367 6.81 12.62 21.59
N ASN A 368 5.76 12.74 20.77
CA ASN A 368 4.41 12.28 21.13
C ASN A 368 4.20 10.82 20.73
N ARG A 369 4.51 9.90 21.64
CA ARG A 369 4.23 8.46 21.50
C ARG A 369 3.97 7.83 22.86
N SER A 370 3.40 6.63 22.86
CA SER A 370 3.28 5.81 24.06
C SER A 370 4.65 5.38 24.60
N PRO A 371 4.74 5.12 25.92
CA PRO A 371 5.76 4.23 26.46
C PRO A 371 5.69 2.84 25.79
N TRP A 372 6.79 2.10 25.86
CA TRP A 372 6.86 0.73 25.33
C TRP A 372 5.85 -0.19 26.02
N PHE A 373 5.13 -1.04 25.31
CA PHE A 373 4.16 -1.98 25.89
C PHE A 373 4.31 -3.39 25.29
N ILE A 374 3.78 -4.40 25.97
CA ILE A 374 3.72 -5.76 25.41
C ILE A 374 2.48 -5.83 24.52
N PRO A 375 2.59 -6.30 23.27
CA PRO A 375 1.48 -6.28 22.34
C PRO A 375 0.37 -7.26 22.73
N SER A 376 -0.84 -6.98 22.28
CA SER A 376 -1.94 -7.93 22.25
C SER A 376 -1.77 -8.92 21.09
N ILE A 377 -2.63 -9.94 21.07
CA ILE A 377 -2.64 -10.91 19.97
C ILE A 377 -2.99 -10.29 18.61
N GLY A 378 -3.94 -9.35 18.54
CA GLY A 378 -4.26 -8.65 17.30
C GLY A 378 -3.10 -7.81 16.77
N GLN A 379 -2.29 -7.21 17.65
CA GLN A 379 -1.07 -6.50 17.23
C GLN A 379 -0.01 -7.48 16.72
N TRP A 380 0.03 -8.72 17.24
CA TRP A 380 0.91 -9.77 16.73
C TRP A 380 0.47 -10.32 15.36
N PHE A 381 -0.84 -10.36 15.09
CA PHE A 381 -1.35 -10.66 13.74
C PHE A 381 -0.72 -9.73 12.70
N ASP A 382 -0.64 -8.45 13.02
CA ASP A 382 -0.04 -7.45 12.13
C ASP A 382 1.47 -7.69 11.90
N VAL A 383 2.19 -8.23 12.89
CA VAL A 383 3.59 -8.66 12.71
C VAL A 383 3.67 -9.77 11.67
N MET A 384 2.82 -10.77 11.80
CA MET A 384 2.83 -11.95 10.91
C MET A 384 2.42 -11.57 9.48
N ILE A 385 1.42 -10.69 9.34
CA ILE A 385 1.01 -10.20 8.02
C ILE A 385 2.11 -9.34 7.39
N THR A 386 2.65 -8.38 8.14
CA THR A 386 3.59 -7.37 7.61
C THR A 386 4.98 -7.95 7.33
N LEU A 387 5.53 -8.75 8.24
CA LEU A 387 6.90 -9.25 8.13
C LEU A 387 6.97 -10.66 7.53
N CYS A 388 6.02 -11.53 7.91
CA CYS A 388 6.00 -12.92 7.47
C CYS A 388 5.16 -13.13 6.20
N GLY A 389 4.32 -12.15 5.81
CA GLY A 389 3.49 -12.19 4.61
C GLY A 389 2.33 -13.18 4.69
N LYS A 390 1.92 -13.58 5.90
CA LYS A 390 0.84 -14.56 6.11
C LYS A 390 0.12 -14.29 7.43
N SER A 391 -1.21 -14.30 7.38
CA SER A 391 -2.06 -14.13 8.56
C SER A 391 -2.11 -15.44 9.37
N PRO A 392 -2.14 -15.37 10.72
CA PRO A 392 -2.40 -16.54 11.55
C PRO A 392 -3.75 -17.21 11.28
N TYR A 393 -4.71 -16.59 10.58
CA TYR A 393 -5.90 -17.31 10.11
C TYR A 393 -5.62 -18.44 9.14
N ASP A 394 -4.53 -18.32 8.38
CA ASP A 394 -4.15 -19.36 7.41
C ASP A 394 -3.54 -20.59 8.10
N PHE A 395 -3.38 -20.55 9.41
CA PHE A 395 -2.82 -21.63 10.19
C PHE A 395 -3.89 -22.67 10.53
N VAL A 396 -3.45 -23.91 10.72
CA VAL A 396 -4.34 -25.01 11.05
C VAL A 396 -4.54 -25.05 12.56
N SER A 397 -5.80 -25.07 13.00
CA SER A 397 -6.14 -25.30 14.40
C SER A 397 -5.76 -26.73 14.79
N VAL A 398 -4.96 -26.88 15.84
CA VAL A 398 -4.47 -28.17 16.33
C VAL A 398 -4.78 -28.33 17.82
N GLY A 399 -5.77 -29.14 18.15
CA GLY A 399 -6.16 -29.39 19.55
C GLY A 399 -7.18 -28.39 20.11
N GLU A 400 -7.44 -28.51 21.42
CA GLU A 400 -8.59 -27.89 22.09
C GLU A 400 -8.26 -26.58 22.83
N TRP A 401 -6.98 -26.27 23.05
CA TRP A 401 -6.52 -25.11 23.84
C TRP A 401 -6.16 -23.88 23.02
N GLY A 402 -6.81 -23.71 21.87
CA GLY A 402 -6.53 -22.59 21.00
C GLY A 402 -5.07 -22.54 20.55
N ILE A 403 -4.67 -23.52 19.75
CA ILE A 403 -3.34 -23.60 19.15
C ILE A 403 -3.52 -23.61 17.64
N TRP A 404 -2.84 -22.72 16.95
CA TRP A 404 -2.84 -22.61 15.50
C TRP A 404 -1.42 -22.63 14.99
N GLN A 405 -1.15 -23.53 14.06
CA GLN A 405 0.19 -23.78 13.56
C GLN A 405 0.27 -23.63 12.04
N SER A 406 1.37 -23.07 11.58
CA SER A 406 1.78 -23.19 10.18
C SER A 406 2.21 -24.63 9.89
N ASP A 407 2.35 -24.99 8.61
CA ASP A 407 3.18 -26.14 8.27
C ASP A 407 4.68 -25.77 8.24
N ASN A 408 5.55 -26.77 8.07
CA ASN A 408 7.00 -26.56 8.06
C ASN A 408 7.48 -25.74 6.85
N SER A 409 6.84 -25.90 5.69
CA SER A 409 7.22 -25.15 4.48
C SER A 409 6.82 -23.68 4.59
N GLN A 410 5.61 -23.42 5.09
CA GLN A 410 5.11 -22.08 5.39
C GLN A 410 6.04 -21.38 6.37
N ARG A 411 6.43 -22.07 7.46
CA ARG A 411 7.33 -21.50 8.45
C ARG A 411 8.67 -21.05 7.84
N ILE A 412 9.27 -21.86 6.96
CA ILE A 412 10.54 -21.51 6.30
C ILE A 412 10.36 -20.26 5.44
N GLU A 413 9.30 -20.19 4.64
CA GLU A 413 8.99 -19.02 3.81
C GLU A 413 8.78 -17.76 4.67
N MET A 414 7.97 -17.89 5.73
CA MET A 414 7.62 -16.82 6.64
C MET A 414 8.84 -16.26 7.39
N LEU A 415 9.66 -17.14 7.97
CA LEU A 415 10.91 -16.74 8.62
C LEU A 415 11.89 -16.12 7.64
N GLY A 416 11.99 -16.65 6.42
CA GLY A 416 12.83 -16.10 5.35
C GLY A 416 12.41 -14.67 4.97
N LYS A 417 11.10 -14.43 4.80
CA LYS A 417 10.56 -13.09 4.55
C LYS A 417 10.86 -12.13 5.70
N ALA A 418 10.58 -12.53 6.93
CA ALA A 418 10.84 -11.70 8.10
C ALA A 418 12.33 -11.39 8.25
N ASN A 419 13.22 -12.38 8.11
CA ASN A 419 14.66 -12.17 8.18
C ASN A 419 15.18 -11.28 7.04
N ASN A 420 14.70 -11.44 5.80
CA ASN A 420 15.05 -10.53 4.71
C ASN A 420 14.61 -9.09 4.99
N TYR A 421 13.49 -8.93 5.69
CA TYR A 421 12.99 -7.64 6.11
C TYR A 421 13.88 -7.00 7.19
N LEU A 422 14.10 -7.70 8.30
CA LEU A 422 14.91 -7.21 9.41
C LEU A 422 16.41 -7.11 9.05
N ALA A 423 16.86 -7.84 8.02
CA ALA A 423 18.22 -7.67 7.50
C ALA A 423 18.45 -6.22 7.04
N LYS A 424 17.43 -5.50 6.55
CA LYS A 424 17.54 -4.08 6.17
C LYS A 424 17.93 -3.14 7.32
N ILE A 425 17.75 -3.61 8.55
CA ILE A 425 18.13 -2.90 9.79
C ILE A 425 19.16 -3.68 10.63
N GLY A 426 19.87 -4.62 10.00
CA GLY A 426 21.01 -5.28 10.62
C GLY A 426 20.66 -6.31 11.69
N THR A 427 19.41 -6.81 11.73
CA THR A 427 18.99 -7.81 12.73
C THR A 427 18.18 -8.94 12.07
N THR A 428 17.70 -9.91 12.86
CA THR A 428 16.88 -11.05 12.43
C THR A 428 15.58 -11.08 13.23
N PHE A 429 14.57 -11.82 12.76
CA PHE A 429 13.24 -11.81 13.38
C PHE A 429 13.24 -12.38 14.80
N LEU A 430 13.82 -13.57 14.97
CA LEU A 430 13.85 -14.28 16.25
C LEU A 430 14.89 -13.67 17.21
N MET A 431 16.04 -13.21 16.70
CA MET A 431 17.16 -12.66 17.47
C MET A 431 17.71 -13.65 18.52
N PRO A 432 18.24 -14.81 18.10
CA PRO A 432 18.86 -15.74 19.03
C PRO A 432 20.09 -15.08 19.69
N SER A 433 20.19 -15.16 21.01
CA SER A 433 21.32 -14.61 21.76
C SER A 433 22.48 -15.60 21.88
N SER A 434 22.25 -16.87 21.53
CA SER A 434 23.27 -17.91 21.42
C SER A 434 22.94 -18.95 20.34
N PRO A 435 23.91 -19.77 19.90
CA PRO A 435 23.68 -20.90 18.98
C PRO A 435 22.84 -22.04 19.57
N GLU A 436 22.29 -21.89 20.77
CA GLU A 436 21.40 -22.87 21.41
C GLU A 436 19.94 -22.36 21.41
N GLU A 437 19.72 -21.06 21.15
CA GLU A 437 18.41 -20.39 21.20
C GLU A 437 17.67 -20.46 19.86
N HIS A 438 17.22 -21.64 19.50
CA HIS A 438 16.56 -21.88 18.22
C HIS A 438 15.04 -21.89 18.27
N GLU A 439 14.49 -21.71 19.46
CA GLU A 439 13.07 -21.80 19.79
C GLU A 439 12.74 -20.67 20.78
N ILE A 440 11.85 -19.77 20.38
CA ILE A 440 11.56 -18.54 21.12
C ILE A 440 10.05 -18.38 21.24
N GLY A 441 9.60 -18.23 22.49
CA GLY A 441 8.26 -17.78 22.83
C GLY A 441 8.20 -16.26 23.01
N PHE A 442 7.20 -15.62 22.43
CA PHE A 442 6.88 -14.21 22.59
C PHE A 442 5.58 -14.06 23.36
N TRP A 443 5.68 -13.50 24.56
CA TRP A 443 4.55 -13.18 25.40
C TRP A 443 3.72 -12.04 24.83
N LEU A 444 2.40 -12.21 24.95
CA LEU A 444 1.40 -11.22 24.61
C LEU A 444 0.59 -10.87 25.87
N THR A 445 -0.15 -9.77 25.84
CA THR A 445 -1.02 -9.39 26.99
C THR A 445 -2.36 -10.11 26.99
N SER A 446 -2.80 -10.57 25.82
CA SER A 446 -4.13 -11.12 25.62
C SER A 446 -4.30 -12.43 26.37
N HIS A 447 -5.44 -12.59 27.03
CA HIS A 447 -5.77 -13.80 27.77
C HIS A 447 -6.88 -14.58 27.05
N PHE A 448 -6.77 -15.91 27.00
CA PHE A 448 -7.70 -16.81 26.33
C PHE A 448 -8.85 -17.26 27.26
N ALA A 449 -8.55 -17.40 28.55
CA ALA A 449 -9.48 -17.83 29.60
C ALA A 449 -8.91 -17.44 30.98
N ASN A 450 -9.48 -17.98 32.08
CA ASN A 450 -9.08 -17.66 33.46
C ASN A 450 -7.58 -17.92 33.78
N GLN A 451 -6.87 -18.73 32.98
CA GLN A 451 -5.47 -19.09 33.20
C GLN A 451 -4.59 -19.08 31.94
N GLY A 452 -5.19 -18.97 30.74
CA GLY A 452 -4.48 -19.02 29.46
C GLY A 452 -4.07 -17.62 28.99
N ILE A 453 -2.82 -17.47 28.60
CA ILE A 453 -2.21 -16.30 27.99
C ILE A 453 -1.81 -16.67 26.56
N TRP A 454 -2.06 -15.77 25.62
CA TRP A 454 -1.60 -15.95 24.26
C TRP A 454 -0.08 -15.74 24.15
N ALA A 455 0.56 -16.61 23.38
CA ALA A 455 1.95 -16.47 23.01
C ALA A 455 2.12 -16.81 21.52
N PHE A 456 3.16 -16.23 20.92
CA PHE A 456 3.67 -16.70 19.64
C PHE A 456 4.92 -17.53 19.86
N TYR A 457 4.97 -18.67 19.19
CA TYR A 457 6.11 -19.57 19.18
C TYR A 457 6.79 -19.57 17.82
N GLY A 458 8.09 -19.30 17.79
CA GLY A 458 8.90 -19.30 16.58
C GLY A 458 10.16 -20.15 16.72
N THR A 459 10.54 -20.82 15.64
CA THR A 459 11.80 -21.58 15.57
C THR A 459 12.51 -21.40 14.23
N ASP A 460 13.85 -21.39 14.23
CA ASP A 460 14.69 -21.42 13.03
C ASP A 460 15.20 -22.83 12.67
N ARG A 461 14.90 -23.86 13.48
CA ARG A 461 15.32 -25.27 13.29
C ARG A 461 14.25 -26.11 12.59
N SER A 462 13.86 -27.27 13.11
CA SER A 462 12.74 -28.08 12.62
C SER A 462 11.51 -27.80 13.46
N GLY A 463 10.39 -27.50 12.83
CA GLY A 463 9.15 -27.18 13.55
C GLY A 463 8.27 -26.22 12.78
N VAL A 464 7.35 -25.59 13.49
CA VAL A 464 6.31 -24.73 12.94
C VAL A 464 6.31 -23.39 13.66
N PHE A 465 5.72 -22.38 13.03
CA PHE A 465 5.29 -21.20 13.77
C PHE A 465 3.92 -21.48 14.36
N ALA A 466 3.74 -21.09 15.63
CA ALA A 466 2.48 -21.28 16.31
C ALA A 466 2.03 -19.99 16.98
N ILE A 467 0.72 -19.78 17.00
CA ILE A 467 0.08 -18.90 17.98
C ILE A 467 -0.76 -19.80 18.86
N GLU A 468 -0.53 -19.73 20.16
CA GLU A 468 -1.15 -20.65 21.10
C GLU A 468 -1.53 -19.95 22.40
N SER A 469 -2.64 -20.41 22.99
CA SER A 469 -2.88 -20.14 24.39
C SER A 469 -2.08 -21.12 25.25
N THR A 470 -1.39 -20.60 26.25
CA THR A 470 -0.56 -21.36 27.18
C THR A 470 -0.74 -20.80 28.59
N TYR A 471 -0.38 -21.56 29.62
CA TYR A 471 -0.45 -21.04 30.98
C TYR A 471 0.71 -20.07 31.23
N GLY A 472 0.40 -18.86 31.66
CA GLY A 472 1.43 -17.84 31.91
C GLY A 472 2.41 -18.14 33.06
N ASN A 473 2.15 -19.19 33.86
CA ASN A 473 2.98 -19.61 34.99
C ASN A 473 3.82 -20.87 34.75
N LEU A 474 3.70 -21.55 33.60
CA LEU A 474 4.30 -22.86 33.43
C LEU A 474 5.82 -22.78 33.22
N GLU A 475 6.56 -23.29 34.21
CA GLU A 475 7.98 -23.69 34.07
C GLU A 475 8.16 -24.77 32.98
N ASN A 476 7.09 -25.53 32.66
CA ASN A 476 7.02 -26.54 31.60
C ASN A 476 6.63 -25.97 30.22
N TYR A 477 6.62 -24.65 30.02
CA TYR A 477 6.57 -24.11 28.67
C TYR A 477 7.85 -24.58 27.96
N ASP A 478 7.73 -25.53 27.03
CA ASP A 478 8.82 -26.30 26.41
C ASP A 478 9.63 -25.45 25.40
N VAL A 479 9.96 -24.23 25.79
CA VAL A 479 10.82 -23.31 25.05
C VAL A 479 12.00 -22.91 25.95
N PRO A 480 13.22 -22.89 25.41
CA PRO A 480 14.40 -22.47 26.16
C PRO A 480 14.36 -20.96 26.45
N VAL A 481 13.68 -20.17 25.62
CA VAL A 481 13.61 -18.71 25.71
C VAL A 481 12.16 -18.23 25.62
N ALA A 482 11.76 -17.35 26.54
CA ALA A 482 10.44 -16.74 26.58
C ALA A 482 10.58 -15.25 26.92
N VAL A 483 10.28 -14.40 25.93
CA VAL A 483 10.56 -12.95 25.90
C VAL A 483 9.32 -12.17 25.52
N ALA A 484 9.43 -10.85 25.43
CA ALA A 484 8.42 -10.02 24.76
C ALA A 484 9.10 -9.10 23.74
N ARG A 485 8.43 -8.86 22.61
CA ARG A 485 8.83 -7.83 21.64
C ARG A 485 8.00 -6.58 21.94
N PRO A 486 8.61 -5.48 22.43
CA PRO A 486 7.87 -4.30 22.84
C PRO A 486 7.32 -3.53 21.64
N PHE A 487 6.22 -2.81 21.87
CA PHE A 487 5.58 -1.94 20.90
C PHE A 487 5.47 -0.52 21.45
N PHE A 488 5.34 0.48 20.58
CA PHE A 488 4.76 1.78 20.94
C PHE A 488 3.72 2.20 19.92
N ALA A 489 2.83 3.10 20.32
CA ALA A 489 1.87 3.77 19.45
C ALA A 489 2.22 5.26 19.34
N PHE A 490 1.92 5.92 18.22
CA PHE A 490 2.11 7.36 18.08
C PHE A 490 1.01 7.99 17.25
#